data_AF-A0A1R0LBU1-F1
#
_entry.id   AF-A0A1R0LBU1-F1
#
_cell.length_a   1.000
_cell.length_b   1.000
_cell.length_c   1.000
_cell.angle_alpha   90.00
_cell.angle_beta   90.00
_cell.angle_gamma   90.00
#
_symmetry.space_group_name_H-M   'P 1'
#
loop_
_entity.id
_entity.type
_entity.pdbx_description
1 polymer ?
#
loop_
_entity_poly.entity_id
_entity_poly.type
_entity_poly.pdbx_seq_one_letter_code
_entity_poly.pdbx_strand_id
1 'polypeptide(L)'
;MNTSRILTRCALAVAGAAGVLAVVVAVIPQEETPAAQSGKSPPLLAALTQAASLPYACQEAIFKTGDQFATTRYAVPDEFWDAAVAALGSLTETERAELTRPACAAWNSWATANSSAVTGELDNRYRNAALPMCNKFTVATVGTVRKFSANTPAAARGLEKVVKKVWTEAMTDLSATASDAACRTSYSTAKTAW
;
A
#
# COMPACT_ATOMS: atom_id res chain seq x y z
N MET A 1 36.65 20.04 30.31
CA MET A 1 36.76 20.08 28.83
C MET A 1 35.36 19.82 28.25
N ASN A 2 35.08 20.35 27.06
CA ASN A 2 33.71 20.54 26.55
C ASN A 2 33.00 19.27 26.06
N THR A 3 31.71 19.21 26.42
CA THR A 3 30.54 19.01 25.53
C THR A 3 30.77 18.48 24.11
N SER A 4 30.08 17.38 23.76
CA SER A 4 28.95 17.42 22.80
C SER A 4 28.20 16.09 22.67
N ARG A 5 26.87 16.19 22.49
CA ARG A 5 25.98 15.08 22.13
C ARG A 5 25.88 14.98 20.61
N ILE A 6 25.78 13.79 20.04
CA ILE A 6 25.12 13.59 18.74
C ILE A 6 24.14 12.42 18.85
N LEU A 7 22.86 12.74 18.65
CA LEU A 7 21.80 11.77 18.38
C LEU A 7 21.81 11.46 16.88
N THR A 8 21.68 10.20 16.50
CA THR A 8 21.31 9.82 15.13
C THR A 8 20.05 8.97 15.16
N ARG A 9 18.91 9.57 14.78
CA ARG A 9 17.64 8.89 14.50
C ARG A 9 17.52 8.67 12.98
N CYS A 10 17.33 7.43 12.54
CA CYS A 10 16.69 7.01 11.28
C CYS A 10 15.96 5.70 11.62
N ALA A 11 14.65 5.47 11.50
CA ALA A 11 13.53 6.03 10.72
C ALA A 11 13.48 5.58 9.24
N LEU A 12 12.28 5.14 8.79
CA LEU A 12 11.88 4.64 7.46
C LEU A 12 12.52 3.28 7.05
N ALA A 13 11.91 2.35 6.29
CA ALA A 13 10.52 2.02 5.87
C ALA A 13 10.54 0.52 5.37
N VAL A 14 9.55 -0.16 4.77
CA VAL A 14 8.24 0.15 4.13
C VAL A 14 7.26 -1.04 4.39
N ALA A 15 5.99 -0.93 3.97
CA ALA A 15 4.95 -1.98 4.03
C ALA A 15 5.05 -3.06 2.93
N GLY A 16 4.13 -4.04 2.91
CA GLY A 16 3.94 -5.00 1.83
C GLY A 16 2.52 -5.46 1.52
N ALA A 17 2.24 -5.69 0.23
CA ALA A 17 1.27 -6.66 -0.28
C ALA A 17 -0.22 -6.57 0.12
N ALA A 18 -0.67 -5.43 0.62
CA ALA A 18 -2.08 -5.05 0.77
C ALA A 18 -2.24 -3.60 1.25
N GLY A 19 -1.19 -3.02 1.85
CA GLY A 19 -1.15 -1.59 2.11
C GLY A 19 -1.13 -0.80 0.81
N VAL A 20 -2.02 0.18 0.68
CA VAL A 20 -1.95 1.24 -0.33
C VAL A 20 -2.26 2.56 0.37
N LEU A 21 -1.19 3.33 0.62
CA LEU A 21 -1.15 4.73 1.09
C LEU A 21 -1.02 4.94 2.60
N ALA A 22 -0.32 6.03 2.97
CA ALA A 22 -0.30 6.67 4.29
C ALA A 22 0.55 7.97 4.25
N VAL A 23 -0.06 9.16 4.36
CA VAL A 23 0.61 10.37 4.88
C VAL A 23 -0.40 11.24 5.64
N VAL A 24 -0.18 11.33 6.95
CA VAL A 24 -0.45 12.43 7.91
C VAL A 24 -1.58 13.43 7.60
N VAL A 25 -2.57 13.47 8.51
CA VAL A 25 -3.27 14.72 8.87
C VAL A 25 -2.95 15.04 10.32
N ALA A 26 -2.41 16.24 10.56
CA ALA A 26 -2.27 16.80 11.90
C ALA A 26 -3.62 17.32 12.41
N VAL A 27 -3.87 17.16 13.71
CA VAL A 27 -5.05 17.73 14.39
C VAL A 27 -4.98 19.25 14.37
N ILE A 28 -6.09 19.91 14.05
CA ILE A 28 -6.27 21.38 14.16
C ILE A 28 -7.41 21.66 15.14
N PRO A 29 -7.14 22.29 16.29
CA PRO A 29 -7.92 23.41 16.79
C PRO A 29 -7.36 24.74 16.22
N GLN A 30 -8.16 25.81 16.27
CA GLN A 30 -7.94 27.04 15.49
C GLN A 30 -6.63 27.82 15.73
N GLU A 31 -6.25 28.51 14.65
CA GLU A 31 -5.58 29.82 14.54
C GLU A 31 -4.04 29.98 14.62
N GLU A 32 -3.62 30.97 13.83
CA GLU A 32 -2.30 31.58 13.60
C GLU A 32 -1.14 30.75 13.00
N THR A 33 -0.76 31.14 11.79
CA THR A 33 0.47 30.74 11.06
C THR A 33 1.52 31.85 11.19
N PRO A 34 2.84 31.55 11.09
CA PRO A 34 3.47 31.74 9.77
C PRO A 34 4.53 30.69 9.37
N ALA A 35 4.51 30.33 8.08
CA ALA A 35 5.58 29.94 7.13
C ALA A 35 6.92 29.33 7.63
N ALA A 36 7.60 28.38 6.97
CA ALA A 36 7.39 27.53 5.77
C ALA A 36 8.45 26.37 5.88
N GLN A 37 8.58 25.30 5.08
CA GLN A 37 8.50 25.08 3.63
C GLN A 37 8.17 23.57 3.38
N SER A 38 7.27 23.24 2.45
CA SER A 38 7.57 22.77 1.07
C SER A 38 8.40 21.46 0.97
N GLY A 39 7.97 20.38 0.29
CA GLY A 39 6.67 20.13 -0.33
C GLY A 39 6.75 19.19 -1.55
N LYS A 40 6.03 18.05 -1.52
CA LYS A 40 5.48 17.39 -2.71
C LYS A 40 4.44 16.30 -2.36
N SER A 41 3.21 16.70 -2.03
CA SER A 41 2.05 15.79 -2.06
C SER A 41 0.81 16.34 -2.82
N PRO A 42 0.88 16.73 -4.12
CA PRO A 42 -0.30 17.21 -4.85
C PRO A 42 -1.28 16.18 -5.44
N PRO A 43 -0.87 15.05 -6.08
CA PRO A 43 -1.77 14.30 -6.96
C PRO A 43 -2.82 13.48 -6.20
N LEU A 44 -2.47 13.01 -5.01
CA LEU A 44 -3.21 12.00 -4.26
C LEU A 44 -4.53 12.52 -3.70
N LEU A 45 -4.46 13.64 -2.98
CA LEU A 45 -5.65 14.30 -2.43
C LEU A 45 -6.55 14.83 -3.55
N ALA A 46 -5.96 15.38 -4.62
CA ALA A 46 -6.69 15.91 -5.77
C ALA A 46 -7.51 14.83 -6.50
N ALA A 47 -6.91 13.66 -6.78
CA ALA A 47 -7.60 12.53 -7.40
C ALA A 47 -8.77 12.01 -6.54
N LEU A 48 -8.61 12.02 -5.21
CA LEU A 48 -9.62 11.53 -4.28
C LEU A 48 -10.72 12.56 -3.97
N THR A 49 -10.46 13.86 -4.12
CA THR A 49 -11.49 14.92 -3.96
C THR A 49 -12.55 14.92 -5.06
N GLN A 50 -12.35 14.22 -6.18
CA GLN A 50 -13.34 14.11 -7.27
C GLN A 50 -14.24 12.88 -7.15
N ALA A 51 -13.93 11.94 -6.26
CA ALA A 51 -14.84 10.86 -5.89
C ALA A 51 -15.72 11.31 -4.70
N ALA A 52 -16.97 10.85 -4.67
CA ALA A 52 -17.83 11.01 -3.49
C ALA A 52 -17.09 10.53 -2.23
N SER A 53 -17.08 11.34 -1.17
CA SER A 53 -16.19 11.18 -0.03
C SER A 53 -16.18 9.75 0.53
N LEU A 54 -15.04 9.05 0.32
CA LEU A 54 -14.91 7.64 0.70
C LEU A 54 -15.29 7.44 2.17
N PRO A 55 -16.06 6.39 2.52
CA PRO A 55 -16.40 6.12 3.91
C PRO A 55 -15.14 6.03 4.79
N TYR A 56 -15.19 6.54 6.02
CA TYR A 56 -14.03 6.56 6.92
C TYR A 56 -13.35 5.19 7.07
N ALA A 57 -14.13 4.10 7.16
CA ALA A 57 -13.58 2.74 7.20
C ALA A 57 -12.74 2.38 5.95
N CYS A 58 -13.11 2.90 4.76
CA CYS A 58 -12.34 2.74 3.54
C CYS A 58 -11.11 3.65 3.51
N GLN A 59 -11.20 4.85 4.09
CA GLN A 59 -10.02 5.68 4.32
C GLN A 59 -9.01 4.93 5.23
N GLU A 60 -9.45 4.27 6.30
CA GLU A 60 -8.53 3.45 7.11
C GLU A 60 -8.00 2.22 6.39
N ALA A 61 -8.85 1.50 5.64
CA ALA A 61 -8.49 0.32 4.84
C ALA A 61 -7.51 0.61 3.68
N ILE A 62 -7.38 1.88 3.32
CA ILE A 62 -6.43 2.40 2.34
C ILE A 62 -5.25 2.99 3.14
N PHE A 63 -5.45 4.15 3.77
CA PHE A 63 -4.42 5.02 4.35
C PHE A 63 -3.75 4.54 5.65
N LYS A 64 -4.21 3.46 6.29
CA LYS A 64 -3.60 2.93 7.53
C LYS A 64 -3.14 1.48 7.42
N THR A 65 -3.25 0.86 6.25
CA THR A 65 -2.89 -0.57 6.13
C THR A 65 -1.38 -0.82 6.22
N GLY A 66 -0.54 0.21 6.02
CA GLY A 66 0.88 0.16 6.42
C GLY A 66 1.08 0.00 7.94
N ASP A 67 0.25 0.65 8.75
CA ASP A 67 0.28 0.52 10.22
C ASP A 67 -0.30 -0.82 10.68
N GLN A 68 -1.28 -1.37 9.95
CA GLN A 68 -1.88 -2.69 10.22
C GLN A 68 -0.91 -3.85 9.97
N PHE A 69 0.04 -3.70 9.05
CA PHE A 69 1.02 -4.73 8.67
C PHE A 69 2.46 -4.23 8.82
N ALA A 70 2.87 -3.95 10.06
CA ALA A 70 4.19 -3.39 10.42
C ALA A 70 5.37 -4.35 10.13
N THR A 71 5.78 -4.46 8.87
CA THR A 71 6.90 -5.28 8.39
C THR A 71 8.27 -4.71 8.78
N THR A 72 9.25 -5.60 8.95
CA THR A 72 10.62 -5.25 9.38
C THR A 72 11.69 -5.48 8.31
N ARG A 73 11.39 -6.28 7.28
CA ARG A 73 12.33 -6.68 6.22
C ARG A 73 11.75 -6.54 4.82
N TYR A 74 10.46 -6.75 4.67
CA TYR A 74 9.75 -6.49 3.43
C TYR A 74 9.87 -5.00 3.07
N ALA A 75 10.03 -4.70 1.77
CA ALA A 75 9.89 -3.34 1.24
C ALA A 75 9.06 -3.30 -0.06
N VAL A 76 8.11 -2.36 -0.15
CA VAL A 76 7.49 -1.89 -1.41
C VAL A 76 8.48 -0.95 -2.14
N PRO A 77 8.76 -1.13 -3.45
CA PRO A 77 9.45 -0.14 -4.28
C PRO A 77 8.62 1.14 -4.44
N ASP A 78 9.23 2.32 -4.37
CA ASP A 78 8.51 3.59 -4.43
C ASP A 78 7.69 3.75 -5.73
N GLU A 79 8.18 3.19 -6.84
CA GLU A 79 7.49 3.22 -8.14
C GLU A 79 6.14 2.48 -8.10
N PHE A 80 5.99 1.47 -7.24
CA PHE A 80 4.70 0.81 -7.04
C PHE A 80 3.68 1.73 -6.38
N TRP A 81 4.09 2.67 -5.52
CA TRP A 81 3.16 3.63 -4.92
C TRP A 81 2.57 4.55 -5.96
N ASP A 82 3.42 5.13 -6.83
CA ASP A 82 2.96 6.01 -7.90
C ASP A 82 2.02 5.26 -8.88
N ALA A 83 2.38 4.03 -9.27
CA ALA A 83 1.57 3.20 -10.16
C ALA A 83 0.23 2.78 -9.51
N ALA A 84 0.22 2.43 -8.22
CA ALA A 84 -1.00 2.07 -7.48
C ALA A 84 -1.91 3.29 -7.24
N VAL A 85 -1.35 4.49 -7.04
CA VAL A 85 -2.09 5.75 -6.96
C VAL A 85 -2.77 6.08 -8.29
N ALA A 86 -2.04 5.96 -9.40
CA ALA A 86 -2.61 6.16 -10.73
C ALA A 86 -3.77 5.19 -11.00
N ALA A 87 -3.60 3.91 -10.63
CA ALA A 87 -4.64 2.88 -10.75
C ALA A 87 -5.84 3.04 -9.78
N LEU A 88 -5.67 3.73 -8.65
CA LEU A 88 -6.79 4.15 -7.80
C LEU A 88 -7.54 5.36 -8.38
N GLY A 89 -6.82 6.28 -9.04
CA GLY A 89 -7.41 7.40 -9.77
C GLY A 89 -8.14 7.00 -11.05
N SER A 90 -7.75 5.89 -11.69
CA SER A 90 -8.36 5.36 -12.92
C SER A 90 -9.67 4.58 -12.70
N LEU A 91 -10.06 4.31 -11.44
CA LEU A 91 -11.25 3.52 -11.13
C LEU A 91 -12.52 4.14 -11.74
N THR A 92 -13.40 3.27 -12.23
CA THR A 92 -14.75 3.64 -12.70
C THR A 92 -15.70 3.87 -11.51
N GLU A 93 -16.86 4.50 -11.74
CA GLU A 93 -17.88 4.64 -10.69
C GLU A 93 -18.36 3.28 -10.15
N THR A 94 -18.49 2.27 -11.01
CA THR A 94 -18.89 0.92 -10.61
C THR A 94 -17.85 0.26 -9.69
N GLU A 95 -16.56 0.52 -9.92
CA GLU A 95 -15.48 0.00 -9.08
C GLU A 95 -15.35 0.80 -7.77
N ARG A 96 -15.55 2.13 -7.81
CA ARG A 96 -15.69 2.95 -6.59
C ARG A 96 -16.87 2.50 -5.74
N ALA A 97 -17.98 2.09 -6.33
CA ALA A 97 -19.17 1.62 -5.62
C ALA A 97 -18.92 0.34 -4.78
N GLU A 98 -17.89 -0.45 -5.08
CA GLU A 98 -17.48 -1.61 -4.27
C GLU A 98 -16.77 -1.19 -2.95
N LEU A 99 -16.28 0.06 -2.85
CA LEU A 99 -15.64 0.64 -1.65
C LEU A 99 -16.69 1.05 -0.59
N THR A 100 -17.49 0.09 -0.17
CA THR A 100 -18.58 0.30 0.79
C THR A 100 -18.10 0.26 2.25
N ARG A 101 -18.77 0.99 3.14
CA ARG A 101 -18.48 0.98 4.59
C ARG A 101 -18.44 -0.44 5.18
N PRO A 102 -19.38 -1.36 4.90
CA PRO A 102 -19.33 -2.73 5.42
C PRO A 102 -18.14 -3.53 4.88
N ALA A 103 -17.79 -3.39 3.60
CA ALA A 103 -16.65 -4.09 3.00
C ALA A 103 -15.33 -3.67 3.65
N CYS A 104 -15.10 -2.36 3.79
CA CYS A 104 -13.90 -1.81 4.39
C CYS A 104 -13.80 -2.09 5.90
N ALA A 105 -14.93 -2.07 6.63
CA ALA A 105 -14.95 -2.44 8.05
C ALA A 105 -14.65 -3.93 8.27
N ALA A 106 -15.18 -4.81 7.43
CA ALA A 106 -14.88 -6.24 7.45
C ALA A 106 -13.39 -6.50 7.14
N TRP A 107 -12.83 -5.78 6.16
CA TRP A 107 -11.41 -5.79 5.87
C TRP A 107 -10.56 -5.35 7.07
N ASN A 108 -10.81 -4.17 7.66
CA ASN A 108 -10.03 -3.68 8.81
C ASN A 108 -10.06 -4.63 10.02
N SER A 109 -11.22 -5.24 10.27
CA SER A 109 -11.38 -6.23 11.35
C SER A 109 -10.53 -7.48 11.07
N TRP A 110 -10.57 -7.98 9.84
CA TRP A 110 -9.75 -9.11 9.40
C TRP A 110 -8.25 -8.79 9.41
N ALA A 111 -7.85 -7.63 8.91
CA ALA A 111 -6.46 -7.18 8.86
C ALA A 111 -5.88 -7.05 10.27
N THR A 112 -6.64 -6.46 11.21
CA THR A 112 -6.27 -6.40 12.63
C THR A 112 -6.02 -7.79 13.21
N ALA A 113 -6.96 -8.73 13.01
CA ALA A 113 -6.87 -10.09 13.55
C ALA A 113 -5.75 -10.95 12.92
N ASN A 114 -5.35 -10.67 11.66
CA ASN A 114 -4.34 -11.45 10.93
C ASN A 114 -2.98 -10.73 10.82
N SER A 115 -2.88 -9.49 11.28
CA SER A 115 -1.71 -8.59 11.21
C SER A 115 -0.36 -9.30 11.38
N SER A 116 -0.12 -9.88 12.55
CA SER A 116 1.12 -10.60 12.89
C SER A 116 1.44 -11.75 11.94
N ALA A 117 0.42 -12.53 11.53
CA ALA A 117 0.60 -13.67 10.63
C ALA A 117 0.92 -13.25 9.19
N VAL A 118 0.28 -12.18 8.70
CA VAL A 118 0.54 -11.58 7.39
C VAL A 118 1.93 -10.95 7.36
N THR A 119 2.27 -10.13 8.35
CA THR A 119 3.59 -9.50 8.50
C THR A 119 4.72 -10.53 8.56
N GLY A 120 4.57 -11.57 9.38
CA GLY A 120 5.57 -12.64 9.48
C GLY A 120 5.77 -13.42 8.18
N GLU A 121 4.70 -13.66 7.42
CA GLU A 121 4.76 -14.28 6.10
C GLU A 121 5.49 -13.39 5.08
N LEU A 122 5.19 -12.09 5.07
CA LEU A 122 5.81 -11.10 4.18
C LEU A 122 7.32 -11.02 4.42
N ASP A 123 7.75 -10.77 5.65
CA ASP A 123 9.16 -10.67 6.01
C ASP A 123 9.92 -11.97 5.72
N ASN A 124 9.31 -13.13 5.98
CA ASN A 124 9.90 -14.43 5.69
C ASN A 124 10.08 -14.64 4.17
N ARG A 125 9.04 -14.44 3.37
CA ARG A 125 9.11 -14.61 1.90
C ARG A 125 10.07 -13.61 1.28
N TYR A 126 10.03 -12.35 1.70
CA TYR A 126 10.89 -11.30 1.16
C TYR A 126 12.37 -11.55 1.43
N ARG A 127 12.70 -12.02 2.64
CA ARG A 127 14.06 -12.44 2.98
C ARG A 127 14.55 -13.58 2.09
N ASN A 128 13.72 -14.61 1.90
CA ASN A 128 14.10 -15.85 1.22
C ASN A 128 14.01 -15.79 -0.33
N ALA A 129 13.27 -14.84 -0.90
CA ALA A 129 13.17 -14.66 -2.35
C ALA A 129 14.50 -14.18 -2.96
N ALA A 130 14.79 -14.57 -4.20
CA ALA A 130 16.00 -14.14 -4.90
C ALA A 130 16.00 -12.63 -5.21
N LEU A 131 17.18 -12.02 -5.29
CA LEU A 131 17.35 -10.69 -5.90
C LEU A 131 17.01 -10.74 -7.40
N PRO A 132 16.67 -9.61 -8.06
CA PRO A 132 16.62 -8.21 -7.55
C PRO A 132 15.47 -7.91 -6.58
N MET A 133 15.47 -6.69 -6.01
CA MET A 133 14.50 -6.24 -4.99
C MET A 133 13.04 -6.28 -5.50
N CYS A 134 12.81 -5.97 -6.78
CA CYS A 134 11.51 -6.09 -7.43
C CYS A 134 10.99 -7.54 -7.43
N ASN A 135 11.85 -8.54 -7.63
CA ASN A 135 11.48 -9.95 -7.51
C ASN A 135 11.18 -10.35 -6.05
N LYS A 136 11.98 -9.85 -5.08
CA LYS A 136 11.67 -10.05 -3.65
C LYS A 136 10.28 -9.51 -3.29
N PHE A 137 9.96 -8.31 -3.74
CA PHE A 137 8.67 -7.65 -3.56
C PHE A 137 7.53 -8.46 -4.17
N THR A 138 7.61 -8.84 -5.46
CA THR A 138 6.51 -9.55 -6.14
C THR A 138 6.30 -10.96 -5.58
N VAL A 139 7.36 -11.73 -5.35
CA VAL A 139 7.29 -13.10 -4.81
C VAL A 139 6.72 -13.09 -3.39
N ALA A 140 7.14 -12.13 -2.56
CA ALA A 140 6.61 -11.99 -1.21
C ALA A 140 5.15 -11.52 -1.19
N THR A 141 4.77 -10.60 -2.10
CA THR A 141 3.38 -10.17 -2.28
C THR A 141 2.48 -11.33 -2.65
N VAL A 142 2.69 -11.87 -3.85
CA VAL A 142 1.84 -12.89 -4.45
C VAL A 142 1.78 -14.13 -3.56
N GLY A 143 2.91 -14.51 -2.96
CA GLY A 143 2.97 -15.65 -2.04
C GLY A 143 2.14 -15.46 -0.77
N THR A 144 2.17 -14.26 -0.17
CA THR A 144 1.37 -13.94 1.02
C THR A 144 -0.11 -13.83 0.66
N VAL A 145 -0.42 -13.07 -0.38
CA VAL A 145 -1.77 -12.87 -0.88
C VAL A 145 -2.46 -14.20 -1.18
N ARG A 146 -1.80 -15.14 -1.89
CA ARG A 146 -2.32 -16.49 -2.15
C ARG A 146 -2.60 -17.31 -0.89
N LYS A 147 -1.82 -17.12 0.19
CA LYS A 147 -2.01 -17.82 1.47
C LYS A 147 -3.22 -17.30 2.25
N PHE A 148 -3.53 -16.01 2.13
CA PHE A 148 -4.53 -15.35 2.97
C PHE A 148 -5.84 -14.99 2.25
N SER A 149 -5.86 -14.86 0.92
CA SER A 149 -7.04 -14.42 0.14
C SER A 149 -8.24 -15.38 0.19
N ALA A 150 -8.00 -16.67 0.44
CA ALA A 150 -9.07 -17.63 0.69
C ALA A 150 -9.89 -17.27 1.95
N ASN A 151 -9.25 -16.66 2.94
CA ASN A 151 -9.83 -16.29 4.23
C ASN A 151 -10.39 -14.86 4.26
N THR A 152 -10.39 -14.13 3.13
CA THR A 152 -10.98 -12.80 3.03
C THR A 152 -12.49 -12.86 3.34
N PRO A 153 -13.02 -12.03 4.26
CA PRO A 153 -14.43 -12.03 4.61
C PRO A 153 -15.34 -11.84 3.40
N ALA A 154 -16.49 -12.52 3.36
CA ALA A 154 -17.44 -12.42 2.25
C ALA A 154 -17.86 -10.96 1.96
N ALA A 155 -18.05 -10.15 3.00
CA ALA A 155 -18.37 -8.72 2.88
C ALA A 155 -17.26 -7.90 2.20
N ALA A 156 -16.00 -8.34 2.26
CA ALA A 156 -14.84 -7.66 1.66
C ALA A 156 -14.52 -8.17 0.23
N ARG A 157 -15.32 -9.07 -0.36
CA ARG A 157 -15.07 -9.60 -1.73
C ARG A 157 -15.23 -8.56 -2.83
N GLY A 158 -16.05 -7.53 -2.63
CA GLY A 158 -16.12 -6.38 -3.54
C GLY A 158 -14.79 -5.61 -3.58
N LEU A 159 -14.26 -5.29 -2.40
CA LEU A 159 -12.94 -4.68 -2.24
C LEU A 159 -11.81 -5.54 -2.85
N GLU A 160 -11.86 -6.87 -2.72
CA GLU A 160 -10.87 -7.77 -3.35
C GLU A 160 -10.78 -7.55 -4.87
N LYS A 161 -11.90 -7.30 -5.58
CA LYS A 161 -11.90 -7.00 -7.03
C LYS A 161 -11.13 -5.70 -7.32
N VAL A 162 -11.38 -4.65 -6.53
CA VAL A 162 -10.76 -3.34 -6.69
C VAL A 162 -9.25 -3.45 -6.47
N VAL A 163 -8.81 -4.11 -5.39
CA VAL A 163 -7.38 -4.26 -5.09
C VAL A 163 -6.68 -5.16 -6.13
N LYS A 164 -7.36 -6.21 -6.64
CA LYS A 164 -6.86 -7.00 -7.79
C LYS A 164 -6.66 -6.17 -9.04
N LYS A 165 -7.60 -5.27 -9.38
CA LYS A 165 -7.46 -4.35 -10.51
C LYS A 165 -6.28 -3.41 -10.32
N VAL A 166 -6.20 -2.74 -9.17
CA VAL A 166 -5.09 -1.82 -8.82
C VAL A 166 -3.74 -2.53 -8.90
N TRP A 167 -3.64 -3.77 -8.38
CA TRP A 167 -2.44 -4.60 -8.52
C TRP A 167 -2.10 -4.90 -9.98
N THR A 168 -3.09 -5.30 -10.78
CA THR A 168 -2.91 -5.65 -12.20
C THR A 168 -2.45 -4.45 -13.01
N GLU A 169 -3.04 -3.28 -12.81
CA GLU A 169 -2.66 -2.03 -13.48
C GLU A 169 -1.27 -1.56 -13.03
N ALA A 170 -0.99 -1.55 -11.73
CA ALA A 170 0.33 -1.17 -11.22
C ALA A 170 1.45 -2.11 -11.72
N MET A 171 1.22 -3.44 -11.72
CA MET A 171 2.17 -4.39 -12.30
C MET A 171 2.30 -4.24 -13.82
N THR A 172 1.24 -3.81 -14.52
CA THR A 172 1.30 -3.53 -15.96
C THR A 172 2.21 -2.34 -16.24
N ASP A 173 1.99 -1.21 -15.57
CA ASP A 173 2.80 -0.01 -15.72
C ASP A 173 4.27 -0.29 -15.39
N LEU A 174 4.55 -0.84 -14.20
CA LEU A 174 5.90 -1.22 -13.79
C LEU A 174 6.59 -2.19 -14.76
N SER A 175 5.84 -3.13 -15.37
CA SER A 175 6.40 -4.05 -16.36
C SER A 175 6.77 -3.37 -17.70
N ALA A 176 6.15 -2.22 -18.00
CA ALA A 176 6.43 -1.43 -19.18
C ALA A 176 7.51 -0.36 -18.94
N THR A 177 7.54 0.25 -17.75
CA THR A 177 8.41 1.38 -17.41
C THR A 177 9.75 0.99 -16.77
N ALA A 178 9.85 -0.19 -16.14
CA ALA A 178 11.10 -0.61 -15.49
C ALA A 178 12.27 -0.74 -16.49
N SER A 179 13.39 -0.09 -16.17
CA SER A 179 14.62 -0.10 -16.98
C SER A 179 15.34 -1.46 -16.94
N ASP A 180 15.32 -2.14 -15.80
CA ASP A 180 15.91 -3.48 -15.64
C ASP A 180 15.02 -4.60 -16.22
N ALA A 181 15.64 -5.53 -16.95
CA ALA A 181 14.96 -6.62 -17.64
C ALA A 181 14.41 -7.70 -16.67
N ALA A 182 15.11 -7.97 -15.56
CA ALA A 182 14.64 -8.92 -14.57
C ALA A 182 13.44 -8.35 -13.80
N CYS A 183 13.41 -7.04 -13.53
CA CYS A 183 12.24 -6.36 -12.97
C CYS A 183 11.04 -6.36 -13.92
N ARG A 184 11.21 -6.04 -15.22
CA ARG A 184 10.10 -6.16 -16.19
C ARG A 184 9.49 -7.56 -16.19
N THR A 185 10.33 -8.60 -16.19
CA THR A 185 9.88 -10.00 -16.12
C THR A 185 9.18 -10.32 -14.81
N SER A 186 9.71 -9.84 -13.68
CA SER A 186 9.15 -10.03 -12.34
C SER A 186 7.76 -9.42 -12.21
N TYR A 187 7.58 -8.16 -12.65
CA TYR A 187 6.29 -7.46 -12.63
C TYR A 187 5.30 -8.08 -13.62
N SER A 188 5.74 -8.41 -14.84
CA SER A 188 4.89 -9.08 -15.85
C SER A 188 4.37 -10.43 -15.37
N THR A 189 5.19 -11.21 -14.67
CA THR A 189 4.79 -12.48 -14.03
C THR A 189 3.82 -12.25 -12.88
N ALA A 190 4.08 -11.24 -12.05
CA ALA A 190 3.28 -10.95 -10.86
C ALA A 190 1.88 -10.39 -11.17
N LYS A 191 1.74 -9.69 -12.31
CA LYS A 191 0.48 -9.15 -12.84
C LYS A 191 -0.66 -10.17 -12.88
N THR A 192 -0.38 -11.40 -13.30
CA THR A 192 -1.39 -12.46 -13.51
C THR A 192 -1.39 -13.52 -12.41
N ALA A 193 -0.67 -13.27 -11.31
CA ALA A 193 -0.40 -14.30 -10.32
C ALA A 193 -1.35 -14.30 -9.10
N TRP A 194 -2.33 -13.39 -9.03
CA TRP A 194 -3.33 -13.27 -7.96
C TRP A 194 -4.76 -13.56 -8.47
#